data_AF-A0A5J4WHD1-F1
#
_entry.id   AF-A0A5J4WHD1-F1
#
_cell.length_a   1.000
_cell.length_b   1.000
_cell.length_c   1.000
_cell.angle_alpha   90.00
_cell.angle_beta   90.00
_cell.angle_gamma   90.00
#
_symmetry.space_group_name_H-M   'P 1'
#
loop_
_entity.id
_entity.type
_entity.pdbx_description
1 polymer ?
#
loop_
_entity_poly.entity_id
_entity_poly.type
_entity_poly.pdbx_seq_one_letter_code
_entity_poly.pdbx_strand_id
1 'polypeptide(L)'
;DLITSIRTEQLTQSGLKNLVCDIAPVTVSIKNYVVTEVTANMAGYKATDACLARVRDFFSTRAFVVPAQRVEIWPFPTSATLTGIRTSQIIPLSHVTDFVLLFPKDARCTICFENPCYQNMQLTTCGRNFPDMPMNTTDQQFFQLQLNASNLDLLFEATDEFEDALTTPRNTATRRLNAHTDLTSFMVSLQCERNSNGTLTFDGLDTMNQNTSVELRGAPIYQGVTDCYYNVDTNGKRPPPPILCTVHDTFWLFSPNQGGSCHYDTTHSFDEVVNEIGA
;
A
#
# COMPACT_ATOMS: atom_id res chain seq x y z
N ASP A 1 12.17 -33.26 30.35
CA ASP A 1 10.69 -33.19 30.45
C ASP A 1 10.27 -32.62 31.78
N LEU A 2 9.70 -31.41 31.83
CA LEU A 2 9.39 -30.78 33.11
C LEU A 2 8.24 -29.78 33.09
N ILE A 3 7.28 -29.96 32.17
CA ILE A 3 5.94 -29.40 32.31
C ILE A 3 4.99 -30.56 32.04
N THR A 4 4.39 -31.11 33.10
CA THR A 4 3.55 -32.31 32.98
C THR A 4 2.15 -32.04 32.44
N SER A 5 1.67 -30.79 32.47
CA SER A 5 0.51 -30.32 31.70
C SER A 5 0.29 -28.82 31.85
N ILE A 6 -0.18 -28.15 30.80
CA ILE A 6 -0.84 -26.84 30.87
C ILE A 6 -2.27 -27.05 30.36
N ARG A 7 -3.29 -26.69 31.16
CA ARG A 7 -4.70 -26.79 30.75
C ARG A 7 -5.33 -25.41 30.79
N THR A 8 -6.05 -25.07 29.74
CA THR A 8 -6.89 -23.88 29.64
C THR A 8 -8.34 -24.32 29.55
N GLU A 9 -9.22 -23.75 30.38
CA GLU A 9 -10.66 -23.92 30.26
C GLU A 9 -11.26 -22.74 29.50
N GLN A 10 -12.25 -23.01 28.64
CA GLN A 10 -12.93 -22.01 27.83
C GLN A 10 -14.26 -21.64 28.50
N LEU A 11 -14.53 -20.34 28.68
CA LEU A 11 -15.80 -19.87 29.29
C LEU A 11 -16.51 -18.79 28.45
N THR A 12 -17.83 -18.80 28.61
CA THR A 12 -18.86 -18.13 27.82
C THR A 12 -19.00 -16.63 28.10
N GLN A 13 -19.52 -15.90 27.10
CA GLN A 13 -19.71 -14.44 27.12
C GLN A 13 -20.55 -13.96 28.32
N SER A 14 -19.88 -13.31 29.26
CA SER A 14 -20.49 -12.50 30.31
C SER A 14 -20.69 -11.07 29.80
N GLY A 15 -21.93 -10.58 29.84
CA GLY A 15 -22.35 -9.28 29.31
C GLY A 15 -21.96 -8.06 30.14
N LEU A 16 -20.67 -7.86 30.42
CA LEU A 16 -20.15 -6.67 31.12
C LEU A 16 -19.16 -5.87 30.26
N LYS A 17 -19.33 -4.54 30.28
CA LYS A 17 -18.64 -3.52 29.47
C LYS A 17 -17.16 -3.26 29.84
N ASN A 18 -16.60 -4.03 30.74
CA ASN A 18 -15.18 -3.98 31.11
C ASN A 18 -14.58 -5.34 30.80
N LEU A 19 -13.44 -5.37 30.10
CA LEU A 19 -12.60 -6.57 30.04
C LEU A 19 -11.96 -6.74 31.42
N VAL A 20 -12.73 -7.27 32.37
CA VAL A 20 -12.17 -7.90 33.56
C VAL A 20 -11.58 -9.20 33.05
N CYS A 21 -10.27 -9.21 32.83
CA CYS A 21 -9.58 -10.47 32.62
C CYS A 21 -9.61 -11.19 33.97
N ASP A 22 -10.55 -12.11 34.16
CA ASP A 22 -10.50 -13.03 35.29
C ASP A 22 -9.21 -13.84 35.13
N ILE A 23 -8.23 -13.55 35.98
CA ILE A 23 -6.93 -14.19 35.96
C ILE A 23 -7.15 -15.63 36.42
N ALA A 24 -7.24 -16.57 35.48
CA ALA A 24 -7.23 -17.98 35.81
C ALA A 24 -5.84 -18.33 36.40
N PRO A 25 -5.78 -18.92 37.61
CA PRO A 25 -4.51 -19.28 38.21
C PRO A 25 -3.83 -20.39 37.41
N VAL A 26 -2.65 -20.12 36.87
CA VAL A 26 -1.80 -21.16 36.26
C VAL A 26 -1.07 -21.88 37.39
N THR A 27 -1.34 -23.17 37.56
CA THR A 27 -0.66 -24.01 38.56
C THR A 27 0.56 -24.67 37.94
N VAL A 28 1.76 -24.24 38.34
CA VAL A 28 3.02 -24.86 37.93
C VAL A 28 3.44 -25.86 39.00
N SER A 29 3.47 -27.15 38.67
CA SER A 29 3.92 -28.22 39.59
C SER A 29 5.31 -28.69 39.19
N ILE A 30 6.29 -28.50 40.08
CA ILE A 30 7.67 -28.94 39.90
C ILE A 30 7.99 -29.94 41.02
N LYS A 31 8.41 -31.15 40.67
CA LYS A 31 8.82 -32.17 41.65
C LYS A 31 10.26 -31.95 42.07
N ASN A 32 10.52 -32.03 43.38
CA ASN A 32 11.85 -32.05 44.01
C ASN A 32 12.66 -30.74 43.95
N TYR A 33 12.05 -29.61 43.61
CA TYR A 33 12.68 -28.29 43.65
C TYR A 33 11.80 -27.29 44.42
N VAL A 34 12.44 -26.27 44.99
CA VAL A 34 11.76 -25.15 45.67
C VAL A 34 11.92 -23.91 44.79
N VAL A 35 10.81 -23.25 44.47
CA VAL A 35 10.83 -21.96 43.75
C VAL A 35 11.27 -20.87 44.71
N THR A 36 12.42 -20.26 44.47
CA THR A 36 12.97 -19.19 45.34
C THR A 36 12.58 -17.78 44.88
N GLU A 37 12.30 -17.58 43.59
CA GLU A 37 11.89 -16.30 43.02
C GLU A 37 11.06 -16.53 41.74
N VAL A 38 10.07 -15.67 41.49
CA VAL A 38 9.27 -15.64 40.26
C VAL A 38 9.15 -14.19 39.81
N THR A 39 9.59 -13.89 38.58
CA THR A 39 9.60 -12.52 38.05
C THR A 39 8.89 -12.50 36.70
N ALA A 40 7.86 -11.67 36.56
CA ALA A 40 7.16 -11.44 35.29
C ALA A 40 7.33 -9.96 34.91
N ASN A 41 7.96 -9.69 33.77
CA ASN A 41 8.13 -8.33 33.27
C ASN A 41 7.02 -8.03 32.25
N MET A 42 5.95 -7.39 32.69
CA MET A 42 4.87 -6.91 31.82
C MET A 42 4.99 -5.40 31.66
N ALA A 43 5.53 -4.94 30.52
CA ALA A 43 5.55 -3.53 30.18
C ALA A 43 4.27 -3.17 29.42
N GLY A 44 3.36 -2.45 30.08
CA GLY A 44 2.15 -1.91 29.47
C GLY A 44 1.57 -0.80 30.35
N TYR A 45 1.26 0.35 29.75
CA TYR A 45 0.60 1.44 30.45
C TYR A 45 -0.90 1.12 30.58
N LYS A 46 -1.39 0.96 31.81
CA LYS A 46 -2.82 0.84 32.07
C LYS A 46 -3.49 2.19 31.77
N ALA A 47 -4.41 2.22 30.80
CA ALA A 47 -5.29 3.37 30.64
C ALA A 47 -6.17 3.50 31.89
N THR A 48 -6.14 4.67 32.55
CA THR A 48 -7.00 4.92 33.72
C THR A 48 -8.46 5.11 33.28
N ASP A 49 -9.41 4.85 34.16
CA ASP A 49 -10.83 5.13 33.87
C ASP A 49 -11.05 6.61 33.53
N ALA A 50 -10.27 7.51 34.14
CA ALA A 50 -10.25 8.93 33.81
C ALA A 50 -9.74 9.19 32.38
N CYS A 51 -8.70 8.47 31.92
CA CYS A 51 -8.23 8.54 30.54
C CYS A 51 -9.31 8.04 29.58
N LEU A 52 -9.92 6.89 29.85
CA LEU A 52 -11.00 6.33 29.03
C LEU A 52 -12.24 7.25 29.00
N ALA A 53 -12.60 7.86 30.13
CA ALA A 53 -13.69 8.83 30.20
C ALA A 53 -13.39 10.08 29.38
N ARG A 54 -12.16 10.61 29.43
CA ARG A 54 -11.74 11.74 28.60
C ARG A 54 -11.71 11.41 27.12
N VAL A 55 -11.25 10.22 26.73
CA VAL A 55 -11.28 9.76 25.33
C VAL A 55 -12.72 9.64 24.83
N ARG A 56 -13.61 9.05 25.63
CA ARG A 56 -15.05 8.98 25.31
C ARG A 56 -15.68 10.36 25.19
N ASP A 57 -15.42 11.24 26.16
CA ASP A 57 -15.93 12.62 26.16
C ASP A 57 -15.49 13.37 24.90
N PHE A 58 -14.19 13.29 24.58
CA PHE A 58 -13.59 13.89 23.39
C PHE A 58 -14.30 13.45 22.09
N PHE A 59 -14.46 12.15 21.88
CA PHE A 59 -15.10 11.62 20.67
C PHE A 59 -16.64 11.73 20.67
N SER A 60 -17.26 11.93 21.84
CA SER A 60 -18.72 12.12 21.96
C SER A 60 -19.18 13.56 21.77
N THR A 61 -18.28 14.53 21.87
CA THR A 61 -18.61 15.96 21.85
C THR A 61 -17.98 16.72 20.69
N ARG A 62 -16.90 16.19 20.11
CA ARG A 62 -16.16 16.86 19.03
C ARG A 62 -16.22 16.05 17.75
N ALA A 63 -16.40 16.77 16.64
CA ALA A 63 -16.12 16.18 15.35
C ALA A 63 -14.60 15.95 15.22
N PHE A 64 -14.21 14.89 14.54
CA PHE A 64 -12.80 14.61 14.25
C PHE A 64 -12.67 14.02 12.86
N VAL A 65 -11.49 14.23 12.28
CA VAL A 65 -11.17 13.80 10.93
C VAL A 65 -10.16 12.64 11.01
N VAL A 66 -10.44 11.57 10.28
CA VAL A 66 -9.51 10.45 10.10
C VAL A 66 -8.99 10.50 8.67
N PRO A 67 -7.69 10.75 8.43
CA PRO A 67 -7.10 10.70 7.11
C PRO A 67 -7.31 9.32 6.47
N ALA A 68 -7.55 9.30 5.17
CA ALA A 68 -7.75 8.09 4.39
C ALA A 68 -7.20 8.28 2.97
N GLN A 69 -7.09 7.20 2.23
CA GLN A 69 -6.74 7.25 0.81
C GLN A 69 -7.81 6.56 -0.02
N ARG A 70 -8.18 7.20 -1.13
CA ARG A 70 -9.04 6.62 -2.15
C ARG A 70 -8.17 6.17 -3.32
N VAL A 71 -8.37 4.95 -3.77
CA VAL A 71 -7.71 4.42 -4.95
C VAL A 71 -8.76 4.19 -6.03
N GLU A 72 -8.58 4.81 -7.18
CA GLU A 72 -9.39 4.54 -8.37
C GLU A 72 -8.57 3.77 -9.38
N ILE A 73 -9.20 2.81 -10.07
CA ILE A 73 -8.53 1.85 -10.92
C ILE A 73 -8.92 2.09 -12.38
N TRP A 74 -7.90 2.26 -13.22
CA TRP A 74 -7.98 2.62 -14.63
C TRP A 74 -7.15 1.64 -15.47
N PRO A 75 -7.75 0.55 -15.98
CA PRO A 75 -7.05 -0.35 -16.88
C PRO A 75 -6.79 0.34 -18.21
N PHE A 76 -5.55 0.30 -18.71
CA PHE A 76 -5.24 0.83 -20.02
C PHE A 76 -5.95 0.02 -21.13
N PRO A 77 -6.25 0.63 -22.29
CA PRO A 77 -6.97 -0.05 -23.36
C PRO A 77 -6.11 -1.09 -24.11
N THR A 78 -4.78 -0.98 -24.07
CA THR A 78 -3.87 -1.79 -24.89
C THR A 78 -2.86 -2.52 -24.03
N SER A 79 -2.69 -3.83 -24.28
CA SER A 79 -1.65 -4.66 -23.67
C SER A 79 -0.25 -4.39 -24.23
N ALA A 80 0.77 -4.92 -23.56
CA ALA A 80 2.14 -4.89 -24.06
C ALA A 80 2.25 -5.56 -25.45
N THR A 81 3.18 -5.07 -26.25
CA THR A 81 3.56 -5.60 -27.56
C THR A 81 5.01 -6.11 -27.52
N LEU A 82 5.48 -6.73 -28.61
CA LEU A 82 6.87 -7.18 -28.76
C LEU A 82 7.91 -6.07 -28.53
N THR A 83 7.56 -4.82 -28.85
CA THR A 83 8.45 -3.66 -28.70
C THR A 83 8.28 -2.96 -27.36
N GLY A 84 7.35 -3.42 -26.51
CA GLY A 84 7.04 -2.83 -25.22
C GLY A 84 5.61 -2.30 -25.09
N ILE A 85 5.43 -1.42 -24.12
CA ILE A 85 4.17 -0.78 -23.78
C ILE A 85 4.19 0.64 -24.33
N ARG A 86 3.13 1.00 -25.05
CA ARG A 86 2.78 2.37 -25.39
C ARG A 86 1.27 2.45 -25.47
N THR A 87 0.64 2.98 -24.43
CA THR A 87 -0.81 3.02 -24.30
C THR A 87 -1.21 4.30 -23.58
N SER A 88 -2.39 4.81 -23.88
CA SER A 88 -2.93 5.99 -23.22
C SER A 88 -4.37 5.78 -22.82
N GLN A 89 -4.76 6.45 -21.74
CA GLN A 89 -6.13 6.48 -21.27
C GLN A 89 -6.52 7.91 -20.93
N ILE A 90 -7.76 8.25 -21.22
CA ILE A 90 -8.32 9.56 -20.93
C ILE A 90 -9.09 9.45 -19.62
N ILE A 91 -8.60 10.12 -18.58
CA ILE A 91 -9.21 10.09 -17.24
C ILE A 91 -9.28 11.51 -16.66
N PRO A 92 -10.32 11.83 -15.87
CA PRO A 92 -10.32 13.05 -15.09
C PRO A 92 -9.29 12.91 -13.96
N LEU A 93 -8.39 13.89 -13.84
CA LEU A 93 -7.41 13.92 -12.75
C LEU A 93 -7.73 15.07 -11.82
N SER A 94 -7.96 14.80 -10.54
CA SER A 94 -8.27 15.81 -9.54
C SER A 94 -7.83 15.30 -8.18
N HIS A 95 -7.07 16.09 -7.44
CA HIS A 95 -6.51 15.75 -6.13
C HIS A 95 -5.76 14.41 -6.14
N VAL A 96 -4.89 14.20 -7.14
CA VAL A 96 -4.11 12.96 -7.29
C VAL A 96 -2.74 13.13 -6.62
N THR A 97 -2.48 12.31 -5.61
CA THR A 97 -1.21 12.34 -4.87
C THR A 97 -0.15 11.45 -5.50
N ASP A 98 -0.58 10.29 -5.99
CA ASP A 98 0.29 9.26 -6.53
C ASP A 98 -0.36 8.53 -7.72
N PHE A 99 0.48 8.13 -8.69
CA PHE A 99 0.12 7.13 -9.67
C PHE A 99 0.77 5.80 -9.31
N VAL A 100 -0.03 4.72 -9.26
CA VAL A 100 0.48 3.36 -9.04
C VAL A 100 0.25 2.53 -10.30
N LEU A 101 1.29 1.90 -10.83
CA LEU A 101 1.19 1.01 -11.98
C LEU A 101 1.29 -0.46 -11.57
N LEU A 102 0.38 -1.27 -12.09
CA LEU A 102 0.32 -2.71 -11.89
C LEU A 102 0.44 -3.44 -13.22
N PHE A 103 1.13 -4.57 -13.21
CA PHE A 103 1.50 -5.35 -14.40
C PHE A 103 0.99 -6.79 -14.28
N PRO A 104 -0.32 -7.03 -14.49
CA PRO A 104 -0.90 -8.37 -14.39
C PRO A 104 -0.38 -9.28 -15.51
N LYS A 105 -0.17 -10.57 -15.19
CA LYS A 105 0.13 -11.63 -16.18
C LYS A 105 -1.08 -12.52 -16.49
N ASP A 106 -2.13 -12.43 -15.68
CA ASP A 106 -3.40 -13.12 -15.86
C ASP A 106 -4.54 -12.15 -15.49
N ALA A 107 -5.68 -12.26 -16.17
CA ALA A 107 -6.84 -11.41 -15.88
C ALA A 107 -7.42 -11.65 -14.47
N ARG A 108 -7.06 -12.76 -13.82
CA ARG A 108 -7.45 -13.11 -12.45
C ARG A 108 -6.49 -12.59 -11.39
N CYS A 109 -5.35 -11.99 -11.78
CA CYS A 109 -4.42 -11.39 -10.83
C CYS A 109 -5.07 -10.16 -10.19
N THR A 110 -5.23 -10.19 -8.87
CA THR A 110 -5.80 -9.08 -8.08
C THR A 110 -4.79 -8.42 -7.15
N ILE A 111 -3.88 -9.20 -6.57
CA ILE A 111 -2.95 -8.75 -5.52
C ILE A 111 -1.49 -9.17 -5.73
N CYS A 112 -1.22 -10.04 -6.72
CA CYS A 112 0.09 -10.63 -6.98
C CYS A 112 0.63 -10.14 -8.32
N PHE A 113 1.67 -9.32 -8.30
CA PHE A 113 2.24 -8.67 -9.48
C PHE A 113 3.77 -8.79 -9.45
N GLU A 114 4.35 -9.05 -10.62
CA GLU A 114 5.80 -9.21 -10.75
C GLU A 114 6.38 -8.02 -11.52
N ASN A 115 7.66 -7.72 -11.27
CA ASN A 115 8.40 -6.73 -12.03
C ASN A 115 8.34 -7.05 -13.54
N PRO A 116 7.91 -6.13 -14.42
CA PRO A 116 7.87 -6.37 -15.85
C PRO A 116 9.28 -6.49 -16.47
N CYS A 117 10.33 -5.99 -15.80
CA CYS A 117 11.72 -5.88 -16.27
C CYS A 117 11.85 -5.05 -17.54
N TYR A 118 11.29 -3.85 -17.47
CA TYR A 118 11.26 -2.86 -18.55
C TYR A 118 12.21 -1.70 -18.27
N GLN A 119 12.71 -1.12 -19.37
CA GLN A 119 13.54 0.07 -19.45
C GLN A 119 12.76 1.23 -20.06
N ASN A 120 13.25 2.44 -19.84
CA ASN A 120 12.62 3.67 -20.28
C ASN A 120 11.15 3.80 -19.87
N MET A 121 10.81 3.28 -18.69
CA MET A 121 9.47 3.33 -18.12
C MET A 121 9.16 4.77 -17.70
N GLN A 122 8.02 5.27 -18.16
CA GLN A 122 7.57 6.63 -17.82
C GLN A 122 6.07 6.79 -18.08
N LEU A 123 5.42 7.58 -17.23
CA LEU A 123 4.05 8.04 -17.40
C LEU A 123 4.06 9.51 -17.79
N THR A 124 3.26 9.90 -18.78
CA THR A 124 3.16 11.29 -19.25
C THR A 124 1.72 11.76 -19.13
N THR A 125 1.50 12.90 -18.46
CA THR A 125 0.18 13.53 -18.37
C THR A 125 0.34 15.06 -18.29
N CYS A 126 -0.59 15.81 -18.87
CA CYS A 126 -0.56 17.28 -18.90
C CYS A 126 0.80 17.89 -19.32
N GLY A 127 1.51 17.24 -20.24
CA GLY A 127 2.84 17.68 -20.71
C GLY A 127 3.99 17.44 -19.72
N ARG A 128 3.75 16.75 -18.60
CA ARG A 128 4.76 16.36 -17.60
C ARG A 128 5.02 14.87 -17.63
N ASN A 129 6.20 14.47 -17.20
CA ASN A 129 6.62 13.08 -17.11
C ASN A 129 6.80 12.65 -15.65
N PHE A 130 6.44 11.41 -15.34
CA PHE A 130 6.57 10.79 -14.04
C PHE A 130 7.25 9.42 -14.21
N PRO A 131 8.44 9.22 -13.63
CA PRO A 131 9.37 10.26 -13.13
C PRO A 131 9.87 11.19 -14.27
N ASP A 132 10.56 12.29 -13.96
CA ASP A 132 11.06 13.25 -14.99
C ASP A 132 12.00 12.62 -16.02
N MET A 133 12.88 11.74 -15.55
CA MET A 133 13.82 10.98 -16.38
C MET A 133 13.32 9.55 -16.55
N PRO A 134 13.34 8.99 -17.77
CA PRO A 134 12.91 7.61 -18.00
C PRO A 134 13.78 6.64 -17.19
N MET A 135 13.14 5.67 -16.52
CA MET A 135 13.84 4.76 -15.60
C MET A 135 13.76 3.29 -16.04
N ASN A 136 14.72 2.50 -15.54
CA ASN A 136 14.71 1.05 -15.68
C ASN A 136 14.27 0.42 -14.36
N THR A 137 13.32 -0.50 -14.45
CA THR A 137 12.72 -1.18 -13.28
C THR A 137 13.67 -2.07 -12.48
N THR A 138 14.91 -2.26 -12.95
CA THR A 138 15.95 -3.07 -12.32
C THR A 138 17.15 -2.25 -11.85
N ASP A 139 17.13 -0.93 -12.06
CA ASP A 139 18.28 -0.08 -11.74
C ASP A 139 18.16 0.53 -10.34
N GLN A 140 19.31 0.85 -9.73
CA GLN A 140 19.39 1.40 -8.38
C GLN A 140 18.57 2.69 -8.20
N GLN A 141 18.50 3.55 -9.20
CA GLN A 141 17.70 4.78 -9.15
C GLN A 141 16.21 4.49 -8.98
N PHE A 142 15.72 3.44 -9.65
CA PHE A 142 14.34 3.01 -9.52
C PHE A 142 14.05 2.43 -8.14
N PHE A 143 14.98 1.66 -7.57
CA PHE A 143 14.85 1.14 -6.21
C PHE A 143 14.74 2.25 -5.19
N GLN A 144 15.62 3.26 -5.27
CA GLN A 144 15.54 4.41 -4.37
C GLN A 144 14.21 5.15 -4.52
N LEU A 145 13.71 5.31 -5.75
CA LEU A 145 12.40 5.93 -5.99
C LEU A 145 11.28 5.16 -5.29
N GLN A 146 11.26 3.83 -5.40
CA GLN A 146 10.21 3.00 -4.79
C GLN A 146 10.29 2.97 -3.26
N LEU A 147 11.51 2.96 -2.68
CA LEU A 147 11.70 3.04 -1.24
C LEU A 147 11.20 4.37 -0.66
N ASN A 148 11.55 5.48 -1.32
CA ASN A 148 11.06 6.81 -0.94
C ASN A 148 9.53 6.93 -1.12
N ALA A 149 9.00 6.37 -2.21
CA ALA A 149 7.57 6.39 -2.48
C ALA A 149 6.76 5.62 -1.42
N SER A 150 7.35 4.56 -0.86
CA SER A 150 6.73 3.71 0.16
C SER A 150 6.97 4.20 1.59
N ASN A 151 7.73 5.29 1.79
CA ASN A 151 8.22 5.77 3.09
C ASN A 151 8.97 4.68 3.90
N LEU A 152 9.61 3.73 3.19
CA LEU A 152 10.45 2.66 3.77
C LEU A 152 11.90 3.13 3.97
N ASP A 153 12.17 4.42 3.76
CA ASP A 153 13.44 5.09 4.07
C ASP A 153 13.54 5.52 5.55
N LEU A 154 12.47 5.34 6.34
CA LEU A 154 12.35 5.81 7.72
C LEU A 154 12.24 4.67 8.75
N LEU A 155 11.14 4.61 9.51
CA LEU A 155 11.00 3.77 10.72
C LEU A 155 10.68 2.30 10.40
N PHE A 156 10.20 2.01 9.19
CA PHE A 156 9.66 0.71 8.82
C PHE A 156 10.63 -0.04 7.91
N GLU A 157 10.76 -1.34 8.16
CA GLU A 157 11.55 -2.26 7.34
C GLU A 157 10.68 -2.81 6.20
N ALA A 158 11.27 -2.97 5.02
CA ALA A 158 10.61 -3.64 3.90
C ALA A 158 10.40 -5.14 4.22
N THR A 159 9.40 -5.77 3.60
CA THR A 159 9.29 -7.23 3.68
C THR A 159 10.26 -7.88 2.70
N ASP A 160 10.74 -9.09 3.03
CA ASP A 160 11.64 -9.85 2.17
C ASP A 160 11.09 -9.99 0.73
N GLU A 161 9.76 -10.21 0.59
CA GLU A 161 9.11 -10.35 -0.72
C GLU A 161 9.12 -9.05 -1.53
N PHE A 162 8.99 -7.89 -0.86
CA PHE A 162 9.05 -6.59 -1.53
C PHE A 162 10.48 -6.29 -2.00
N GLU A 163 11.48 -6.53 -1.14
CA GLU A 163 12.89 -6.35 -1.50
C GLU A 163 13.32 -7.28 -2.63
N ASP A 164 12.93 -8.55 -2.55
CA ASP A 164 13.22 -9.55 -3.57
C ASP A 164 12.55 -9.20 -4.90
N ALA A 165 11.29 -8.76 -4.88
CA ALA A 165 10.56 -8.36 -6.08
C ALA A 165 11.20 -7.16 -6.81
N LEU A 166 11.88 -6.27 -6.07
CA LEU A 166 12.65 -5.17 -6.65
C LEU A 166 14.01 -5.66 -7.18
N THR A 167 14.76 -6.41 -6.38
CA THR A 167 16.19 -6.64 -6.62
C THR A 167 16.51 -7.91 -7.40
N THR A 168 15.65 -8.93 -7.35
CA THR A 168 15.92 -10.23 -7.98
C THR A 168 15.77 -10.18 -9.50
N PRO A 169 16.82 -10.47 -10.28
CA PRO A 169 16.73 -10.49 -11.72
C PRO A 169 15.79 -11.60 -12.22
N ARG A 170 14.87 -11.25 -13.12
CA ARG A 170 13.90 -12.19 -13.73
C ARG A 170 14.43 -12.90 -14.97
N ASN A 171 15.36 -12.25 -15.66
CA ASN A 171 15.83 -12.66 -16.96
C ASN A 171 17.24 -12.13 -17.22
N THR A 172 17.88 -12.75 -18.18
CA THR A 172 19.17 -12.36 -18.76
C THR A 172 18.97 -12.23 -20.26
N ALA A 173 20.01 -11.77 -20.96
CA ALA A 173 19.98 -11.69 -22.43
C ALA A 173 19.68 -13.03 -23.14
N THR A 174 19.91 -14.17 -22.47
CA THR A 174 19.81 -15.50 -23.10
C THR A 174 18.71 -16.39 -22.53
N ARG A 175 18.30 -16.18 -21.28
CA ARG A 175 17.27 -17.03 -20.63
C ARG A 175 16.49 -16.29 -19.55
N ARG A 176 15.31 -16.83 -19.22
CA ARG A 176 14.56 -16.50 -18.01
C ARG A 176 15.15 -17.22 -16.81
N LEU A 177 15.05 -16.59 -15.65
CA LEU A 177 15.48 -17.15 -14.38
C LEU A 177 14.25 -17.60 -13.59
N ASN A 178 14.37 -18.72 -12.90
CA ASN A 178 13.37 -19.16 -11.94
C ASN A 178 13.74 -18.53 -10.60
N ALA A 179 12.78 -17.85 -9.98
CA ALA A 179 12.94 -17.33 -8.64
C ALA A 179 12.89 -18.47 -7.62
N HIS A 180 13.71 -18.36 -6.57
CA HIS A 180 13.65 -19.25 -5.41
C HIS A 180 12.85 -18.63 -4.25
N THR A 181 12.35 -17.41 -4.44
CA THR A 181 11.57 -16.62 -3.48
C THR A 181 10.33 -16.05 -4.17
N ASP A 182 9.43 -15.46 -3.38
CA ASP A 182 8.21 -14.83 -3.90
C ASP A 182 8.53 -13.44 -4.47
N LEU A 183 8.29 -13.25 -5.77
CA LEU A 183 8.51 -11.98 -6.48
C LEU A 183 7.20 -11.25 -6.81
N THR A 184 6.10 -11.62 -6.15
CA THR A 184 4.75 -11.16 -6.51
C THR A 184 4.27 -9.93 -5.73
N SER A 185 5.16 -9.30 -4.95
CA SER A 185 4.89 -8.05 -4.24
C SER A 185 5.46 -6.82 -4.97
N PHE A 186 5.19 -6.68 -6.26
CA PHE A 186 5.70 -5.58 -7.07
C PHE A 186 4.61 -4.58 -7.50
N MET A 187 4.81 -3.31 -7.24
CA MET A 187 4.05 -2.21 -7.84
C MET A 187 5.00 -1.05 -8.15
N VAL A 188 4.62 -0.17 -9.07
CA VAL A 188 5.39 1.05 -9.34
C VAL A 188 4.62 2.24 -8.82
N SER A 189 5.05 2.78 -7.69
CA SER A 189 4.51 4.03 -7.14
C SER A 189 5.29 5.22 -7.69
N LEU A 190 4.56 6.20 -8.21
CA LEU A 190 5.05 7.46 -8.77
C LEU A 190 4.39 8.60 -8.00
N GLN A 191 5.12 9.21 -7.09
CA GLN A 191 4.64 10.35 -6.30
C GLN A 191 4.50 11.59 -7.19
N CYS A 192 3.30 12.16 -7.24
CA CYS A 192 3.00 13.34 -8.05
C CYS A 192 3.27 14.65 -7.29
N GLU A 193 3.01 14.65 -5.97
CA GLU A 193 3.16 15.83 -5.13
C GLU A 193 4.55 15.91 -4.47
N ARG A 194 5.07 14.79 -3.95
CA ARG A 194 6.23 14.82 -3.02
C ARG A 194 7.59 14.83 -3.69
N ASN A 195 7.69 14.43 -4.96
CA ASN A 195 8.96 14.08 -5.58
C ASN A 195 9.54 15.16 -6.52
N SER A 196 9.14 16.43 -6.35
CA SER A 196 9.50 17.52 -7.28
C SER A 196 10.63 18.45 -6.78
N ASN A 197 11.36 18.08 -5.73
CA ASN A 197 12.37 18.95 -5.08
C ASN A 197 11.84 20.38 -4.78
N GLY A 198 10.52 20.51 -4.51
CA GLY A 198 9.87 21.78 -4.22
C GLY A 198 9.65 22.70 -5.43
N THR A 199 9.88 22.23 -6.66
CA THR A 199 9.81 23.10 -7.85
C THR A 199 8.38 23.20 -8.38
N LEU A 200 7.67 22.08 -8.53
CA LEU A 200 6.28 22.01 -9.01
C LEU A 200 5.63 20.68 -8.60
N THR A 201 4.64 20.71 -7.70
CA THR A 201 3.76 19.57 -7.41
C THR A 201 2.77 19.35 -8.57
N PHE A 202 2.28 18.12 -8.75
CA PHE A 202 1.15 17.81 -9.61
C PHE A 202 0.05 17.18 -8.76
N ASP A 203 -1.11 17.80 -8.74
CA ASP A 203 -2.32 17.35 -8.03
C ASP A 203 -3.52 17.18 -8.99
N GLY A 204 -3.36 17.58 -10.26
CA GLY A 204 -4.43 17.57 -11.25
C GLY A 204 -5.45 18.71 -11.12
N LEU A 205 -5.32 19.63 -10.15
CA LEU A 205 -6.27 20.73 -9.94
C LEU A 205 -6.38 21.65 -11.15
N ASP A 206 -5.25 21.92 -11.81
CA ASP A 206 -5.18 22.75 -13.02
C ASP A 206 -6.02 22.19 -14.19
N THR A 207 -6.40 20.92 -14.15
CA THR A 207 -7.26 20.32 -15.18
C THR A 207 -8.72 20.75 -15.04
N MET A 208 -9.12 21.33 -13.90
CA MET A 208 -10.52 21.68 -13.58
C MET A 208 -11.50 20.53 -13.84
N ASN A 209 -11.13 19.31 -13.42
CA ASN A 209 -11.88 18.07 -13.63
C ASN A 209 -12.12 17.72 -15.11
N GLN A 210 -11.36 18.32 -16.03
CA GLN A 210 -11.38 17.91 -17.43
C GLN A 210 -10.61 16.62 -17.61
N ASN A 211 -11.10 15.84 -18.56
CA ASN A 211 -10.46 14.62 -19.01
C ASN A 211 -9.09 14.94 -19.63
N THR A 212 -8.03 14.36 -19.07
CA THR A 212 -6.67 14.48 -19.61
C THR A 212 -6.13 13.11 -20.03
N SER A 213 -5.20 13.13 -20.98
CA SER A 213 -4.55 11.91 -21.47
C SER A 213 -3.39 11.55 -20.56
N VAL A 214 -3.43 10.33 -20.03
CA VAL A 214 -2.31 9.70 -19.34
C VAL A 214 -1.72 8.64 -20.25
N GLU A 215 -0.47 8.82 -20.70
CA GLU A 215 0.26 7.88 -21.55
C GLU A 215 1.30 7.11 -20.71
N LEU A 216 1.26 5.79 -20.77
CA LEU A 216 2.29 4.90 -20.24
C LEU A 216 3.18 4.41 -21.38
N ARG A 217 4.50 4.54 -21.20
CA ARG A 217 5.50 3.99 -22.10
C ARG A 217 6.56 3.17 -21.38
N GLY A 218 7.12 2.20 -22.09
CA GLY A 218 8.34 1.49 -21.71
C GLY A 218 8.66 0.34 -22.65
N ALA A 219 9.92 -0.10 -22.67
CA ALA A 219 10.40 -1.17 -23.53
C ALA A 219 10.95 -2.33 -22.70
N PRO A 220 10.84 -3.59 -23.14
CA PRO A 220 11.47 -4.69 -22.42
C PRO A 220 12.99 -4.51 -22.40
N ILE A 221 13.64 -4.84 -21.28
CA ILE A 221 15.11 -4.85 -21.17
C ILE A 221 15.68 -5.94 -22.09
N TYR A 222 15.03 -7.11 -22.11
CA TYR A 222 15.37 -8.22 -23.02
C TYR A 222 14.17 -8.61 -23.88
N GLN A 223 14.36 -8.65 -25.19
CA GLN A 223 13.31 -8.89 -26.19
C GLN A 223 13.15 -10.37 -26.56
N GLY A 224 12.07 -10.70 -27.26
CA GLY A 224 11.84 -12.06 -27.76
C GLY A 224 11.44 -13.03 -26.63
N VAL A 225 11.98 -14.26 -26.65
CA VAL A 225 11.61 -15.31 -25.69
C VAL A 225 12.00 -14.97 -24.24
N THR A 226 12.97 -14.08 -24.05
CA THR A 226 13.44 -13.64 -22.73
C THR A 226 12.60 -12.54 -22.11
N ASP A 227 11.66 -11.93 -22.85
CA ASP A 227 10.72 -10.94 -22.30
C ASP A 227 9.73 -11.63 -21.36
N CYS A 228 9.92 -11.45 -20.05
CA CYS A 228 9.18 -12.14 -19.00
C CYS A 228 7.78 -11.58 -18.74
N TYR A 229 7.45 -10.39 -19.26
CA TYR A 229 6.13 -9.80 -19.13
C TYR A 229 5.26 -10.13 -20.36
N TYR A 230 5.78 -9.87 -21.56
CA TYR A 230 5.01 -10.02 -22.81
C TYR A 230 4.74 -11.48 -23.19
N ASN A 231 5.65 -12.41 -22.94
CA ASN A 231 5.35 -13.84 -23.08
C ASN A 231 5.19 -14.44 -21.69
N VAL A 232 3.97 -14.54 -21.21
CA VAL A 232 3.68 -15.00 -19.84
C VAL A 232 4.09 -16.47 -19.67
N ASP A 233 3.76 -17.30 -20.65
CA ASP A 233 4.07 -18.73 -20.66
C ASP A 233 4.58 -19.20 -22.03
N THR A 234 4.97 -20.48 -22.10
CA THR A 234 5.41 -21.15 -23.33
C THR A 234 4.27 -21.42 -24.32
N ASN A 235 3.01 -21.26 -23.90
CA ASN A 235 1.83 -21.47 -24.74
C ASN A 235 1.44 -20.21 -25.53
N GLY A 236 2.25 -19.15 -25.42
CA GLY A 236 2.02 -17.89 -26.14
C GLY A 236 0.97 -16.99 -25.48
N LYS A 237 0.64 -17.24 -24.20
CA LYS A 237 -0.27 -16.37 -23.44
C LYS A 237 0.30 -14.96 -23.35
N ARG A 238 -0.57 -13.98 -23.64
CA ARG A 238 -0.26 -12.55 -23.54
C ARG A 238 -0.79 -11.98 -22.21
N PRO A 239 -0.07 -11.02 -21.62
CA PRO A 239 -0.55 -10.37 -20.40
C PRO A 239 -1.78 -9.50 -20.73
N PRO A 240 -2.70 -9.31 -19.77
CA PRO A 240 -3.68 -8.23 -19.83
C PRO A 240 -3.03 -6.84 -19.94
N PRO A 241 -3.81 -5.79 -20.24
CA PRO A 241 -3.30 -4.43 -20.18
C PRO A 241 -2.75 -4.08 -18.79
N PRO A 242 -1.68 -3.27 -18.71
CA PRO A 242 -1.28 -2.65 -17.45
C PRO A 242 -2.44 -1.87 -16.84
N ILE A 243 -2.40 -1.71 -15.52
CA ILE A 243 -3.43 -1.00 -14.77
C ILE A 243 -2.78 0.23 -14.14
N LEU A 244 -3.40 1.38 -14.34
CA LEU A 244 -3.10 2.60 -13.61
C LEU A 244 -4.06 2.70 -12.43
N CYS A 245 -3.53 2.98 -11.24
CA CYS A 245 -4.31 3.38 -10.09
C CYS A 245 -3.99 4.84 -9.76
N THR A 246 -5.01 5.67 -9.59
CA THR A 246 -4.86 7.04 -9.08
C THR A 246 -5.16 7.02 -7.59
N VAL A 247 -4.21 7.52 -6.80
CA VAL A 247 -4.36 7.65 -5.34
C VAL A 247 -4.73 9.09 -5.04
N HIS A 248 -5.71 9.25 -4.16
CA HIS A 248 -6.21 10.54 -3.71
C HIS A 248 -6.20 10.55 -2.19
N ASP A 249 -5.65 11.61 -1.60
CA ASP A 249 -5.82 11.85 -0.17
C ASP A 249 -7.27 12.27 0.09
N THR A 250 -7.89 11.57 1.03
CA THR A 250 -9.27 11.78 1.44
C THR A 250 -9.37 11.71 2.96
N PHE A 251 -10.57 11.83 3.49
CA PHE A 251 -10.75 11.72 4.93
C PHE A 251 -12.17 11.26 5.26
N TRP A 252 -12.30 10.67 6.45
CA TRP A 252 -13.57 10.37 7.07
C TRP A 252 -13.86 11.43 8.12
N LEU A 253 -15.05 12.02 8.03
CA LEU A 253 -15.54 12.93 9.06
C LEU A 253 -16.45 12.16 10.01
N PHE A 254 -16.09 12.18 11.29
CA PHE A 254 -16.93 11.66 12.36
C PHE A 254 -17.51 12.84 13.13
N SER A 255 -18.83 12.93 13.21
CA SER A 255 -19.50 13.99 13.96
C SER A 255 -20.56 13.44 14.91
N PRO A 256 -20.50 13.76 16.21
CA PRO A 256 -21.56 13.37 17.15
C PRO A 256 -22.89 14.10 16.86
N ASN A 257 -22.85 15.26 16.20
CA ASN A 257 -24.03 16.07 15.88
C ASN A 257 -24.98 15.39 14.86
N GLN A 258 -24.51 14.37 14.15
CA GLN A 258 -25.31 13.54 13.25
C GLN A 258 -25.63 12.15 13.86
N GLY A 259 -25.67 12.04 15.20
CA GLY A 259 -25.96 10.78 15.88
C GLY A 259 -24.82 9.75 15.82
N GLY A 260 -23.58 10.22 15.61
CA GLY A 260 -22.40 9.38 15.50
C GLY A 260 -22.20 8.74 14.12
N SER A 261 -22.84 9.27 13.07
CA SER A 261 -22.61 8.81 11.70
C SER A 261 -21.23 9.20 11.19
N CYS A 262 -20.66 8.33 10.37
CA CYS A 262 -19.44 8.57 9.60
C CYS A 262 -19.83 9.07 8.21
N HIS A 263 -19.30 10.22 7.79
CA HIS A 263 -19.52 10.77 6.46
C HIS A 263 -18.24 10.67 5.64
N TYR A 264 -18.37 10.16 4.42
CA TYR A 264 -17.31 10.15 3.42
C TYR A 264 -17.52 11.34 2.50
N ASP A 265 -16.66 12.35 2.60
CA ASP A 265 -16.71 13.50 1.70
C ASP A 265 -15.66 13.33 0.59
N THR A 266 -16.14 13.37 -0.65
CA THR A 266 -15.30 13.28 -1.86
C THR A 266 -15.35 14.56 -2.70
N THR A 267 -16.09 15.55 -2.23
CA THR A 267 -16.43 16.77 -2.98
C THR A 267 -15.69 18.00 -2.46
N HIS A 268 -15.43 18.06 -1.16
CA HIS A 268 -14.76 19.18 -0.51
C HIS A 268 -13.32 18.83 -0.16
N SER A 269 -12.46 19.84 -0.17
CA SER A 269 -11.09 19.74 0.31
C SER A 269 -11.05 19.60 1.84
N PHE A 270 -9.93 19.10 2.37
CA PHE A 270 -9.74 18.96 3.81
C PHE A 270 -9.89 20.30 4.55
N ASP A 271 -9.32 21.37 4.01
CA ASP A 271 -9.37 22.70 4.62
C ASP A 271 -10.79 23.26 4.65
N GLU A 272 -11.60 23.01 3.62
CA GLU A 272 -13.02 23.41 3.60
C GLU A 272 -13.80 22.70 4.71
N VAL A 273 -13.61 21.39 4.87
CA VAL A 273 -14.33 20.61 5.88
C VAL A 273 -13.88 20.96 7.30
N VAL A 274 -12.58 21.16 7.54
CA VAL A 274 -12.06 21.54 8.86
C VAL A 274 -12.58 22.91 9.31
N ASN A 275 -12.65 23.86 8.39
CA ASN A 275 -13.19 25.20 8.67
C ASN A 275 -14.69 25.17 8.99
N GLU A 276 -15.48 24.33 8.32
CA GLU A 276 -16.92 24.21 8.59
C GLU A 276 -17.25 23.58 9.94
N ILE A 277 -16.43 22.62 10.41
CA ILE A 277 -16.66 21.92 11.68
C ILE A 277 -16.04 22.62 12.90
N GLY A 278 -15.31 23.73 12.69
CA GLY A 278 -14.66 24.49 13.75
C GLY A 278 -13.59 23.70 14.51
N ALA A 279 -12.90 22.79 13.82
CA ALA A 279 -11.80 22.01 14.37
C ALA A 279 -10.47 22.79 14.37
#